data_AF-A0AAW2H3D1-F1
#
_entry.id   AF-A0AAW2H3D1-F1
#
_cell.length_a   1.000
_cell.length_b   1.000
_cell.length_c   1.000
_cell.angle_alpha   90.00
_cell.angle_beta   90.00
_cell.angle_gamma   90.00
#
_symmetry.space_group_name_H-M   'P 1'
#
loop_
_entity.id
_entity.type
_entity.pdbx_description
1 polymer ?
#
loop_
_entity_poly.entity_id
_entity_poly.type
_entity_poly.pdbx_seq_one_letter_code
_entity_poly.pdbx_strand_id
1 'polypeptide(L)'
;MNQDWSECVINDPYRTTMTNMADIARRFANVMFSFYAFSAFFLSIGEHLLQSMDDASQLNRSRELPIKMEFPFDVSRSPIFECFLIGQFLYDLVIAFVCGLLNALLVALVLHVSGQIDIMQQDLVEISNGKYDNSTFLLVIKNLIYKHQRIITLSENIENLYTHLALMQVLWNTLVMCCTGFVIIIIVNSGEDTANLIKSVSYYIAIVMEVFVYCFAGEFLTAKSKSIGDAIYESLWYNLPPSDSRIVLFMMLRCQKRLTITAGRFIDLTLEGFTSIMKASVSYVSVLNAMY
;
A
#
# COMPACT_ATOMS: atom_id res chain seq x y z
N MET A 1 18.01 -3.62 7.04
CA MET A 1 18.30 -3.52 5.59
C MET A 1 19.78 -3.66 5.27
N ASN A 2 20.68 -2.70 5.54
CA ASN A 2 22.10 -2.82 5.10
C ASN A 2 22.81 -4.08 5.62
N GLN A 3 22.58 -4.43 6.89
CA GLN A 3 23.08 -5.68 7.47
C GLN A 3 22.51 -6.92 6.75
N ASP A 4 21.21 -6.93 6.43
CA ASP A 4 20.56 -8.05 5.71
C ASP A 4 21.15 -8.25 4.32
N TRP A 5 21.41 -7.14 3.61
CA TRP A 5 22.05 -7.18 2.30
C TRP A 5 23.51 -7.66 2.39
N SER A 6 24.23 -7.34 3.47
CA SER A 6 25.58 -7.86 3.68
C SER A 6 25.60 -9.37 3.93
N GLU A 7 24.59 -9.91 4.64
CA GLU A 7 24.44 -11.36 4.82
C GLU A 7 24.10 -12.08 3.50
N CYS A 8 23.35 -11.44 2.60
CA CYS A 8 23.03 -11.98 1.29
C CYS A 8 24.23 -12.05 0.33
N VAL A 9 25.26 -11.22 0.50
CA VAL A 9 26.49 -11.29 -0.32
C VAL A 9 27.19 -12.64 -0.14
N ILE A 10 27.00 -13.28 1.01
CA ILE A 10 27.68 -14.51 1.40
C ILE A 10 26.88 -15.75 0.95
N ASN A 11 25.56 -15.63 0.75
CA ASN A 11 24.66 -16.76 0.50
C ASN A 11 23.75 -16.54 -0.73
N ASP A 12 24.04 -17.24 -1.83
CA ASP A 12 23.33 -17.13 -3.11
C ASP A 12 21.80 -17.35 -3.05
N PRO A 13 21.25 -18.34 -2.33
CA PRO A 13 19.79 -18.48 -2.16
C PRO A 13 19.15 -17.30 -1.44
N TYR A 14 19.81 -16.71 -0.43
CA TYR A 14 19.29 -15.53 0.26
C TYR A 14 19.29 -14.31 -0.66
N ARG A 15 20.38 -14.13 -1.42
CA ARG A 15 20.49 -13.07 -2.42
C ARG A 15 19.35 -13.17 -3.42
N THR A 16 19.10 -14.35 -3.97
CA THR A 16 18.03 -14.59 -4.94
C THR A 16 16.65 -14.25 -4.36
N THR A 17 16.38 -14.65 -3.12
CA THR A 17 15.12 -14.35 -2.43
C THR A 17 14.93 -12.84 -2.24
N MET A 18 15.96 -12.15 -1.75
CA MET A 18 15.91 -10.69 -1.53
C MET A 18 15.86 -9.88 -2.82
N THR A 19 16.58 -10.29 -3.86
CA THR A 19 16.51 -9.62 -5.17
C THR A 19 15.13 -9.79 -5.79
N ASN A 20 14.52 -10.97 -5.69
CA ASN A 20 13.16 -11.19 -6.17
C ASN A 20 12.15 -10.28 -5.44
N MET A 21 12.23 -10.18 -4.12
CA MET A 21 11.35 -9.28 -3.35
C MET A 21 11.58 -7.81 -3.71
N ALA A 22 12.83 -7.40 -3.89
CA ALA A 22 13.16 -6.03 -4.30
C ALA A 22 12.68 -5.70 -5.73
N ASP A 23 12.75 -6.67 -6.64
CA ASP A 23 12.26 -6.52 -8.01
C ASP A 23 10.72 -6.45 -8.05
N ILE A 24 10.03 -7.26 -7.25
CA ILE A 24 8.57 -7.16 -7.07
C ILE A 24 8.20 -5.79 -6.51
N ALA A 25 8.89 -5.33 -5.46
CA ALA A 25 8.67 -4.01 -4.88
C ALA A 25 8.86 -2.88 -5.91
N ARG A 26 9.91 -2.97 -6.75
CA ARG A 26 10.19 -2.00 -7.80
C ARG A 26 9.13 -2.00 -8.89
N ARG A 27 8.69 -3.19 -9.34
CA ARG A 27 7.60 -3.32 -10.31
C ARG A 27 6.31 -2.72 -9.76
N PHE A 28 5.98 -3.03 -8.51
CA PHE A 28 4.81 -2.48 -7.83
C PHE A 28 4.90 -0.95 -7.75
N ALA A 29 6.03 -0.41 -7.30
CA ALA A 29 6.26 1.03 -7.23
C ALA A 29 6.08 1.70 -8.61
N ASN A 30 6.66 1.15 -9.67
CA ASN A 30 6.54 1.69 -11.03
C ASN A 30 5.09 1.69 -11.52
N VAL A 31 4.35 0.61 -11.25
CA VAL A 31 2.91 0.52 -11.59
C VAL A 31 2.12 1.59 -10.82
N MET A 32 2.36 1.73 -9.52
CA MET A 32 1.70 2.74 -8.69
C MET A 32 2.00 4.17 -9.14
N PHE A 33 3.27 4.50 -9.40
CA PHE A 33 3.66 5.82 -9.90
C PHE A 33 3.03 6.14 -11.25
N SER A 34 3.03 5.16 -12.17
CA SER A 34 2.41 5.34 -13.49
C SER A 34 0.90 5.56 -13.36
N PHE A 35 0.25 4.81 -12.49
CA PHE A 35 -1.18 4.90 -12.24
C PHE A 35 -1.59 6.22 -11.57
N TYR A 36 -0.85 6.70 -10.58
CA TYR A 36 -1.10 8.02 -9.97
C TYR A 36 -0.79 9.18 -10.91
N ALA A 37 0.29 9.10 -11.70
CA ALA A 37 0.58 10.10 -12.73
C ALA A 37 -0.52 10.16 -13.79
N PHE A 38 -1.06 9.00 -14.20
CA PHE A 38 -2.20 8.92 -15.10
C PHE A 38 -3.44 9.58 -14.49
N SER A 39 -3.79 9.27 -13.23
CA SER A 39 -4.91 9.93 -12.56
C SER A 39 -4.73 11.45 -12.44
N ALA A 40 -3.52 11.94 -12.11
CA ALA A 40 -3.22 13.36 -12.04
C ALA A 40 -3.37 14.05 -13.40
N PHE A 41 -2.96 13.37 -14.48
CA PHE A 41 -3.17 13.85 -15.84
C PHE A 41 -4.66 14.02 -16.15
N PHE A 42 -5.53 13.05 -15.83
CA PHE A 42 -6.97 13.17 -16.07
C PHE A 42 -7.64 14.25 -15.23
N LEU A 43 -7.21 14.43 -13.98
CA LEU A 43 -7.73 15.47 -13.09
C LEU A 43 -7.43 16.89 -13.59
N SER A 44 -6.24 17.11 -14.12
CA SER A 44 -5.77 18.42 -14.52
C SER A 44 -6.01 18.69 -16.02
N ILE A 45 -5.32 18.00 -16.91
CA ILE A 45 -5.29 18.35 -18.34
C ILE A 45 -6.25 17.49 -19.16
N GLY A 46 -6.56 16.28 -18.72
CA GLY A 46 -7.31 15.29 -19.49
C GLY A 46 -8.70 15.77 -19.89
N GLU A 47 -9.40 16.51 -19.03
CA GLU A 47 -10.70 17.10 -19.33
C GLU A 47 -10.62 18.07 -20.53
N HIS A 48 -9.65 19.00 -20.52
CA HIS A 48 -9.47 19.99 -21.58
C HIS A 48 -9.08 19.35 -22.92
N LEU A 49 -8.24 18.30 -22.90
CA LEU A 49 -7.86 17.56 -24.11
C LEU A 49 -9.04 16.76 -24.67
N LEU A 50 -9.85 16.13 -23.82
CA LEU A 50 -11.02 15.40 -24.29
C LEU A 50 -12.07 16.34 -24.88
N GLN A 51 -12.27 17.50 -24.26
CA GLN A 51 -13.17 18.54 -24.75
C GLN A 51 -12.65 19.20 -26.03
N SER A 52 -11.32 19.37 -26.19
CA SER A 52 -10.77 19.95 -27.42
C SER A 52 -10.88 19.04 -28.64
N MET A 53 -11.04 17.72 -28.43
CA MET A 53 -11.29 16.76 -29.51
C MET A 53 -12.77 16.68 -29.92
N ASP A 54 -13.69 17.20 -29.10
CA ASP A 54 -15.12 17.27 -29.38
C ASP A 54 -15.48 18.66 -29.96
N ASP A 55 -15.28 18.80 -31.28
CA ASP A 55 -15.36 20.05 -32.07
C ASP A 55 -16.66 20.87 -31.87
N ALA A 56 -17.73 20.26 -31.37
CA ALA A 56 -19.02 20.93 -31.13
C ALA A 56 -19.05 21.79 -29.85
N SER A 57 -18.10 21.61 -28.92
CA SER A 57 -18.13 22.24 -27.58
C SER A 57 -17.44 23.61 -27.48
N GLN A 58 -16.69 24.01 -28.51
CA GLN A 58 -15.77 25.17 -28.43
C GLN A 58 -16.45 26.55 -28.54
N LEU A 59 -17.67 26.67 -29.08
CA LEU A 59 -18.16 27.99 -29.50
C LEU A 59 -18.68 28.88 -28.35
N ASN A 60 -18.93 28.36 -27.14
CA ASN A 60 -19.59 29.14 -26.08
C ASN A 60 -19.20 28.83 -24.61
N ARG A 61 -18.21 27.99 -24.32
CA ARG A 61 -17.83 27.68 -22.92
C ARG A 61 -16.71 28.61 -22.43
N SER A 62 -16.96 29.28 -21.31
CA SER A 62 -15.94 29.98 -20.53
C SER A 62 -14.85 29.00 -20.09
N ARG A 63 -13.57 29.39 -20.25
CA ARG A 63 -12.42 28.60 -19.79
C ARG A 63 -12.44 28.48 -18.26
N GLU A 64 -12.77 27.31 -17.74
CA GLU A 64 -12.71 27.02 -16.30
C GLU A 64 -11.43 26.26 -15.96
N LEU A 65 -10.89 26.49 -14.76
CA LEU A 65 -9.75 25.73 -14.26
C LEU A 65 -10.20 24.32 -13.82
N PRO A 66 -9.37 23.27 -14.04
CA PRO A 66 -9.71 21.89 -13.68
C PRO A 66 -10.04 21.71 -12.20
N ILE A 67 -9.34 22.46 -11.34
CA ILE A 67 -9.67 22.65 -9.93
C ILE A 67 -10.24 24.05 -9.79
N LYS A 68 -11.53 24.13 -9.46
CA LYS A 68 -12.25 25.40 -9.29
C LYS A 68 -11.68 26.16 -8.10
N MET A 69 -11.18 27.37 -8.36
CA MET A 69 -10.59 28.27 -7.38
C MET A 69 -11.14 29.68 -7.60
N GLU A 70 -11.47 30.39 -6.53
CA GLU A 70 -11.91 31.79 -6.61
C GLU A 70 -10.71 32.73 -6.53
N PHE A 71 -10.60 33.63 -7.51
CA PHE A 71 -9.55 34.64 -7.56
C PHE A 71 -10.15 36.04 -7.66
N PRO A 72 -9.51 37.08 -7.09
CA PRO A 72 -9.99 38.45 -7.16
C PRO A 72 -9.80 39.10 -8.56
N PHE A 73 -9.31 38.34 -9.55
CA PHE A 73 -9.05 38.80 -10.92
C PHE A 73 -9.48 37.73 -11.94
N ASP A 74 -9.69 38.15 -13.19
CA ASP A 74 -10.16 37.29 -14.28
C ASP A 74 -9.03 36.35 -14.77
N VAL A 75 -9.06 35.10 -14.31
CA VAL A 75 -8.08 34.05 -14.65
C VAL A 75 -8.34 33.45 -16.03
N SER A 76 -9.49 33.71 -16.64
CA SER A 76 -9.88 33.15 -17.95
C SER A 76 -9.05 33.71 -19.11
N ARG A 77 -8.28 34.79 -18.87
CA ARG A 77 -7.49 35.49 -19.89
C ARG A 77 -6.15 34.82 -20.13
N SER A 78 -5.80 34.66 -21.40
CA SER A 78 -4.45 34.25 -21.80
C SER A 78 -3.45 35.39 -21.59
N PRO A 79 -2.22 35.17 -21.07
CA PRO A 79 -1.58 33.88 -20.74
C PRO A 79 -1.75 33.39 -19.29
N ILE A 80 -2.55 34.11 -18.48
CA ILE A 80 -2.69 33.84 -17.03
C ILE A 80 -3.32 32.47 -16.82
N PHE A 81 -4.35 32.14 -17.60
CA PHE A 81 -5.00 30.83 -17.58
C PHE A 81 -4.01 29.68 -17.77
N GLU A 82 -3.18 29.75 -18.81
CA GLU A 82 -2.21 28.70 -19.14
C GLU A 82 -1.14 28.54 -18.04
N CYS A 83 -0.69 29.65 -17.42
CA CYS A 83 0.21 29.60 -16.28
C CYS A 83 -0.41 28.86 -15.07
N PHE A 84 -1.66 29.16 -14.72
CA PHE A 84 -2.34 28.49 -13.61
C PHE A 84 -2.62 27.01 -13.92
N LEU A 85 -2.99 26.69 -15.16
CA LEU A 85 -3.20 25.31 -15.60
C LEU A 85 -1.92 24.47 -15.45
N ILE A 86 -0.78 24.98 -15.92
CA ILE A 86 0.53 24.32 -15.76
C ILE A 86 0.91 24.22 -14.28
N GLY A 87 0.67 25.27 -13.50
CA GLY A 87 0.92 25.29 -12.06
C GLY A 87 0.13 24.21 -11.31
N GLN A 88 -1.17 24.10 -11.58
CA GLN A 88 -2.04 23.07 -10.99
C GLN A 88 -1.59 21.66 -11.41
N PHE A 89 -1.26 21.45 -12.69
CA PHE A 89 -0.74 20.16 -13.15
C PHE A 89 0.54 19.73 -12.43
N LEU A 90 1.51 20.65 -12.29
CA LEU A 90 2.75 20.36 -11.59
C LEU A 90 2.52 20.10 -10.10
N TYR A 91 1.61 20.84 -9.48
CA TYR A 91 1.22 20.63 -8.09
C TYR A 91 0.59 19.25 -7.87
N ASP A 92 -0.38 18.87 -8.71
CA ASP A 92 -1.04 17.57 -8.64
C ASP A 92 -0.05 16.42 -8.89
N LEU A 93 0.90 16.60 -9.81
CA LEU A 93 1.96 15.63 -10.08
C LEU A 93 2.88 15.45 -8.87
N VAL A 94 3.22 16.52 -8.16
CA VAL A 94 4.03 16.46 -6.93
C VAL A 94 3.28 15.70 -5.84
N ILE A 95 1.99 15.98 -5.63
CA ILE A 95 1.17 15.25 -4.65
C ILE A 95 1.10 13.77 -5.02
N ALA A 96 0.76 13.46 -6.28
CA ALA A 96 0.68 12.10 -6.79
C ALA A 96 1.99 11.33 -6.58
N PHE A 97 3.13 11.99 -6.79
CA PHE A 97 4.44 11.41 -6.55
C PHE A 97 4.70 11.15 -5.06
N VAL A 98 4.35 12.08 -4.17
CA VAL A 98 4.52 11.89 -2.71
C VAL A 98 3.64 10.74 -2.20
N CYS A 99 2.37 10.69 -2.58
CA CYS A 99 1.47 9.57 -2.24
C CYS A 99 2.00 8.25 -2.79
N GLY A 100 2.43 8.23 -4.06
CA GLY A 100 3.07 7.07 -4.68
C GLY A 100 4.31 6.59 -3.92
N LEU A 101 5.14 7.52 -3.45
CA LEU A 101 6.35 7.21 -2.71
C LEU A 101 6.04 6.58 -1.34
N LEU A 102 5.06 7.13 -0.60
CA LEU A 102 4.65 6.59 0.70
C LEU A 102 4.10 5.17 0.57
N ASN A 103 3.29 4.92 -0.46
CA ASN A 103 2.72 3.60 -0.74
C ASN A 103 3.78 2.60 -1.22
N ALA A 104 4.67 3.03 -2.10
CA ALA A 104 5.80 2.23 -2.56
C ALA A 104 6.74 1.86 -1.40
N LEU A 105 7.01 2.80 -0.50
CA LEU A 105 7.83 2.56 0.70
C LEU A 105 7.18 1.54 1.62
N LEU A 106 5.86 1.63 1.87
CA LEU A 106 5.12 0.68 2.70
C LEU A 106 5.27 -0.74 2.13
N VAL A 107 4.98 -0.90 0.84
CA VAL A 107 5.04 -2.21 0.18
C VAL A 107 6.47 -2.73 0.13
N ALA A 108 7.46 -1.89 -0.13
CA ALA A 108 8.86 -2.29 -0.12
C ALA A 108 9.33 -2.78 1.26
N LEU A 109 8.92 -2.11 2.35
CA LEU A 109 9.24 -2.52 3.71
C LEU A 109 8.56 -3.85 4.07
N VAL A 110 7.29 -4.01 3.73
CA VAL A 110 6.55 -5.27 3.95
C VAL A 110 7.14 -6.42 3.15
N LEU A 111 7.51 -6.20 1.89
CA LEU A 111 8.17 -7.21 1.05
C LEU A 111 9.59 -7.53 1.55
N HIS A 112 10.33 -6.55 2.08
CA HIS A 112 11.62 -6.81 2.71
C HIS A 112 11.47 -7.71 3.94
N VAL A 113 10.52 -7.40 4.83
CA VAL A 113 10.20 -8.25 5.99
C VAL A 113 9.80 -9.65 5.52
N SER A 114 8.99 -9.75 4.48
CA SER A 114 8.54 -11.03 3.92
C SER A 114 9.70 -11.85 3.34
N GLY A 115 10.66 -11.21 2.67
CA GLY A 115 11.89 -11.87 2.23
C GLY A 115 12.75 -12.39 3.39
N GLN A 116 12.82 -11.63 4.49
CA GLN A 116 13.51 -12.09 5.71
C GLN A 116 12.79 -13.29 6.36
N ILE A 117 11.45 -13.31 6.32
CA ILE A 117 10.65 -14.45 6.76
C ILE A 117 10.94 -15.68 5.89
N ASP A 118 10.98 -15.52 4.57
CA ASP A 118 11.25 -16.62 3.65
C ASP A 118 12.67 -17.20 3.85
N ILE A 119 13.66 -16.34 4.10
CA ILE A 119 15.01 -16.77 4.48
C ILE A 119 15.00 -17.55 5.80
N MET A 120 14.29 -17.06 6.81
CA MET A 120 14.16 -17.74 8.10
C MET A 120 13.50 -19.13 7.94
N GLN A 121 12.53 -19.26 7.04
CA GLN A 121 11.88 -20.54 6.72
C GLN A 121 12.82 -21.51 5.99
N GLN A 122 13.63 -21.01 5.04
CA GLN A 122 14.65 -21.82 4.38
C GLN A 122 15.62 -22.41 5.40
N ASP A 123 16.08 -21.59 6.35
CA ASP A 123 16.96 -22.03 7.44
C ASP A 123 16.29 -23.11 8.31
N LEU A 124 15.02 -22.93 8.65
CA LEU A 124 14.24 -23.89 9.43
C LEU A 124 14.13 -25.26 8.73
N VAL A 125 13.90 -25.26 7.41
CA VAL A 125 13.82 -26.50 6.62
C VAL A 125 15.18 -27.19 6.53
N GLU A 126 16.26 -26.43 6.32
CA GLU A 126 17.62 -26.97 6.30
C GLU A 126 17.99 -27.61 7.65
N ILE A 127 17.63 -26.94 8.76
CA ILE A 127 17.81 -27.46 10.12
C ILE A 127 17.06 -28.78 10.33
N SER A 128 15.81 -28.85 9.88
CA SER A 128 14.97 -30.05 10.04
C SER A 128 15.50 -31.26 9.27
N ASN A 129 16.21 -31.04 8.16
CA ASN A 129 16.76 -32.11 7.32
C ASN A 129 18.19 -32.54 7.71
N GLY A 130 18.91 -31.73 8.49
CA GLY A 130 20.28 -31.99 8.90
C GLY A 130 20.40 -32.77 10.21
N LYS A 131 21.33 -33.73 10.28
CA LYS A 131 21.78 -34.33 11.55
C LYS A 131 22.87 -33.45 12.17
N TYR A 132 22.46 -32.34 12.79
CA TYR A 132 23.39 -31.48 13.53
C TYR A 132 23.84 -32.15 14.84
N ASP A 133 25.08 -31.94 15.25
CA ASP A 133 25.50 -32.23 16.62
C ASP A 133 24.85 -31.22 17.58
N ASN A 134 24.79 -31.54 18.88
CA ASN A 134 24.17 -30.66 19.88
C ASN A 134 24.82 -29.26 19.94
N SER A 135 26.13 -29.13 19.69
CA SER A 135 26.84 -27.86 19.83
C SER A 135 26.55 -26.88 18.69
N THR A 136 26.48 -27.39 17.46
CA THR A 136 26.14 -26.63 16.25
C THR A 136 24.66 -26.29 16.23
N PHE A 137 23.79 -27.21 16.69
CA PHE A 137 22.35 -26.99 16.77
C PHE A 137 21.99 -25.77 17.63
N LEU A 138 22.62 -25.63 18.81
CA LEU A 138 22.37 -24.51 19.72
C LEU A 138 22.79 -23.16 19.12
N LEU A 139 23.92 -23.13 18.39
CA LEU A 139 24.37 -21.93 17.68
C LEU A 139 23.37 -21.52 16.60
N VAL A 140 22.87 -22.50 15.85
CA VAL A 140 21.91 -22.27 14.76
C VAL A 140 20.55 -21.79 15.29
N ILE A 141 20.01 -22.41 16.35
CA ILE A 141 18.77 -21.95 17.00
C ILE A 141 18.96 -20.53 17.57
N LYS A 142 20.11 -20.23 18.16
CA LYS A 142 20.40 -18.87 18.65
C LYS A 142 20.39 -17.85 17.50
N ASN A 143 20.96 -18.20 16.35
CA ASN A 143 20.92 -17.36 15.16
C ASN A 143 19.48 -17.17 14.65
N LEU A 144 18.67 -18.23 14.65
CA LEU A 144 17.27 -18.19 14.24
C LEU A 144 16.44 -17.27 15.15
N ILE A 145 16.62 -17.35 16.47
CA ILE A 145 15.98 -16.46 17.44
C ILE A 145 16.36 -15.01 17.18
N TYR A 146 17.65 -14.76 16.93
CA TYR A 146 18.14 -13.42 16.61
C TYR A 146 17.50 -12.87 15.33
N LYS A 147 17.42 -13.67 14.26
CA LYS A 147 16.71 -13.29 13.02
C LYS A 147 15.22 -13.02 13.27
N HIS A 148 14.54 -13.90 14.01
CA HIS A 148 13.13 -13.72 14.34
C HIS A 148 12.86 -12.44 15.15
N GLN A 149 13.71 -12.14 16.14
CA GLN A 149 13.62 -10.90 16.91
C GLN A 149 13.83 -9.67 16.03
N ARG A 150 14.78 -9.70 15.09
CA ARG A 150 14.98 -8.60 14.14
C ARG A 150 13.77 -8.38 13.24
N ILE A 151 13.14 -9.47 12.76
CA ILE A 151 11.91 -9.41 11.96
C ILE A 151 10.77 -8.75 12.76
N ILE A 152 10.60 -9.16 14.03
CA ILE A 152 9.62 -8.56 14.95
C ILE A 152 9.89 -7.07 15.13
N THR A 153 11.12 -6.69 15.49
CA THR A 153 11.47 -5.28 15.71
C THR A 153 11.29 -4.43 14.47
N LEU A 154 11.66 -4.95 13.28
CA LEU A 154 11.44 -4.24 12.03
C LEU A 154 9.93 -4.06 11.74
N SER A 155 9.12 -5.08 12.00
CA SER A 155 7.67 -5.00 11.82
C SER A 155 7.00 -4.03 12.79
N GLU A 156 7.41 -4.02 14.05
CA GLU A 156 6.94 -3.06 15.07
C GLU A 156 7.34 -1.62 14.69
N ASN A 157 8.52 -1.42 14.11
CA ASN A 157 8.94 -0.11 13.60
C ASN A 157 8.09 0.33 12.40
N ILE A 158 7.74 -0.58 11.48
CA ILE A 158 6.84 -0.31 10.36
C ILE A 158 5.45 0.07 10.88
N GLU A 159 4.91 -0.70 11.83
CA GLU A 159 3.62 -0.41 12.44
C GLU A 159 3.61 0.98 13.11
N ASN A 160 4.62 1.29 13.92
CA ASN A 160 4.71 2.59 14.60
C ASN A 160 4.83 3.77 13.61
N LEU A 161 5.51 3.58 12.48
CA LEU A 161 5.63 4.61 11.44
C LEU A 161 4.29 4.83 10.72
N TYR A 162 3.61 3.73 10.33
CA TYR A 162 2.44 3.81 9.46
C TYR A 162 1.11 3.87 10.20
N THR A 163 1.03 3.60 11.50
CA THR A 163 -0.26 3.50 12.19
C THR A 163 -1.08 4.79 12.15
N HIS A 164 -0.44 5.93 12.42
CA HIS A 164 -1.10 7.24 12.38
C HIS A 164 -1.33 7.72 10.94
N LEU A 165 -0.39 7.43 10.03
CA LEU A 165 -0.54 7.73 8.61
C LEU A 165 -1.74 7.00 8.02
N ALA A 166 -1.86 5.70 8.28
CA ALA A 166 -2.98 4.88 7.82
C ALA A 166 -4.32 5.34 8.40
N LEU A 167 -4.36 5.76 9.67
CA LEU A 167 -5.60 6.30 10.26
C LEU A 167 -6.07 7.56 9.51
N MET A 168 -5.16 8.53 9.34
CA MET A 168 -5.49 9.77 8.63
C MET A 168 -5.87 9.47 7.18
N GLN A 169 -5.17 8.56 6.52
CA GLN A 169 -5.45 8.14 5.15
C GLN A 169 -6.83 7.49 5.02
N VAL A 170 -7.19 6.56 5.90
CA VAL A 170 -8.49 5.86 5.84
C VAL A 170 -9.64 6.85 6.05
N LEU A 171 -9.51 7.77 7.02
CA LEU A 171 -10.53 8.78 7.26
C LEU A 171 -10.69 9.73 6.07
N TRP A 172 -9.57 10.24 5.55
CA TRP A 172 -9.56 11.12 4.38
C TRP A 172 -10.13 10.44 3.15
N ASN A 173 -9.64 9.24 2.81
CA ASN A 173 -10.09 8.50 1.64
C ASN A 173 -11.57 8.10 1.74
N THR A 174 -12.05 7.74 2.93
CA THR A 174 -13.49 7.47 3.12
C THR A 174 -14.32 8.69 2.78
N LEU A 175 -13.96 9.87 3.30
CA LEU A 175 -14.65 11.13 3.01
C LEU A 175 -14.64 11.45 1.51
N VAL A 176 -13.46 11.41 0.89
CA VAL A 176 -13.30 11.74 -0.53
C VAL A 176 -14.03 10.75 -1.43
N MET A 177 -14.01 9.44 -1.11
CA MET A 177 -14.76 8.42 -1.84
C MET A 177 -16.28 8.69 -1.76
N CYS A 178 -16.80 9.11 -0.61
CA CYS A 178 -18.21 9.45 -0.47
C CYS A 178 -18.60 10.65 -1.35
N CYS A 179 -17.84 11.76 -1.26
CA CYS A 179 -18.12 12.96 -2.04
C CYS A 179 -17.98 12.71 -3.55
N THR A 180 -16.91 12.03 -3.96
CA THR A 180 -16.65 11.73 -5.38
C THR A 180 -17.68 10.75 -5.93
N GLY A 181 -18.06 9.72 -5.17
CA GLY A 181 -19.11 8.78 -5.55
C GLY A 181 -20.47 9.47 -5.77
N PHE A 182 -20.82 10.44 -4.92
CA PHE A 182 -22.02 11.25 -5.09
C PHE A 182 -21.96 12.14 -6.34
N VAL A 183 -20.82 12.81 -6.60
CA VAL A 183 -20.60 13.61 -7.82
C VAL A 183 -20.74 12.75 -9.07
N ILE A 184 -20.22 11.52 -9.07
CA ILE A 184 -20.39 10.57 -10.19
C ILE A 184 -21.88 10.30 -10.46
N ILE A 185 -22.70 10.09 -9.42
CA ILE A 185 -24.14 9.86 -9.59
C ILE A 185 -24.82 11.08 -10.23
N ILE A 186 -24.49 12.30 -9.79
CA ILE A 186 -25.05 13.53 -10.36
C ILE A 186 -24.71 13.64 -11.85
N ILE A 187 -23.44 13.42 -12.23
CA ILE A 187 -22.99 13.53 -13.63
C ILE A 187 -23.67 12.47 -14.50
N VAL A 188 -23.82 11.24 -14.00
CA VAL A 188 -24.52 10.17 -14.72
C VAL A 188 -25.99 10.51 -14.94
N ASN A 189 -26.65 11.10 -13.94
CA ASN A 189 -28.06 11.49 -14.05
C ASN A 189 -28.28 12.69 -14.97
N SER A 190 -27.32 13.62 -15.06
CA SER A 190 -27.43 14.79 -15.95
C SER A 190 -27.11 14.46 -17.40
N GLY A 191 -26.32 13.41 -17.68
CA GLY A 191 -26.12 12.85 -19.03
C GLY A 191 -25.32 13.70 -20.03
N GLU A 192 -24.88 14.91 -19.67
CA GLU A 192 -24.33 15.89 -20.60
C GLU A 192 -22.80 16.09 -20.53
N ASP A 193 -22.07 15.38 -19.64
CA ASP A 193 -20.63 15.64 -19.44
C ASP A 193 -19.76 14.38 -19.33
N THR A 194 -19.47 13.77 -20.49
CA THR A 194 -18.64 12.55 -20.59
C THR A 194 -17.19 12.79 -20.13
N ALA A 195 -16.64 13.97 -20.37
CA ALA A 195 -15.27 14.31 -19.96
C ALA A 195 -15.15 14.37 -18.43
N ASN A 196 -16.11 15.04 -17.77
CA ASN A 196 -16.15 15.08 -16.31
C ASN A 196 -16.45 13.72 -15.68
N LEU A 197 -17.24 12.87 -16.33
CA LEU A 197 -17.45 11.50 -15.88
C LEU A 197 -16.15 10.69 -15.88
N ILE A 198 -15.39 10.72 -16.99
CA ILE A 198 -14.11 10.00 -17.10
C ILE A 198 -13.12 10.50 -16.03
N LYS A 199 -13.03 11.83 -15.85
CA LYS A 199 -12.20 12.44 -14.81
C LYS A 199 -12.58 11.96 -13.42
N SER A 200 -13.86 12.06 -13.02
CA SER A 200 -14.33 11.64 -11.69
C SER A 200 -14.17 10.14 -11.45
N VAL A 201 -14.44 9.29 -12.45
CA VAL A 201 -14.26 7.84 -12.34
C VAL A 201 -12.78 7.48 -12.22
N SER A 202 -11.89 8.10 -13.02
CA SER A 202 -10.45 7.84 -12.94
C SER A 202 -9.89 8.18 -11.55
N TYR A 203 -10.32 9.31 -10.98
CA TYR A 203 -9.95 9.71 -9.62
C TYR A 203 -10.52 8.77 -8.55
N TYR A 204 -11.76 8.34 -8.70
CA TYR A 204 -12.37 7.39 -7.77
C TYR A 204 -11.60 6.06 -7.72
N ILE A 205 -11.24 5.50 -8.88
CA ILE A 205 -10.42 4.29 -8.96
C ILE A 205 -9.05 4.55 -8.31
N ALA A 206 -8.47 5.75 -8.45
CA ALA A 206 -7.20 6.09 -7.83
C ALA A 206 -7.24 6.03 -6.30
N ILE A 207 -8.28 6.58 -5.69
CA ILE A 207 -8.47 6.55 -4.24
C ILE A 207 -8.75 5.13 -3.74
N VAL A 208 -9.58 4.36 -4.46
CA VAL A 208 -9.86 2.96 -4.11
C VAL A 208 -8.59 2.12 -4.13
N MET A 209 -7.76 2.29 -5.16
CA MET A 209 -6.46 1.62 -5.25
C MET A 209 -5.53 1.99 -4.11
N GLU A 210 -5.51 3.26 -3.69
CA GLU A 210 -4.71 3.70 -2.55
C GLU A 210 -5.11 2.97 -1.26
N VAL A 211 -6.40 2.94 -0.90
CA VAL A 211 -6.86 2.22 0.29
C VAL A 211 -6.56 0.72 0.17
N PHE A 212 -6.73 0.15 -1.02
CA PHE A 212 -6.42 -1.25 -1.29
C PHE A 212 -4.96 -1.58 -1.01
N VAL A 213 -3.99 -0.72 -1.39
CA VAL A 213 -2.56 -0.97 -1.12
C VAL A 213 -2.28 -1.10 0.38
N TYR A 214 -2.84 -0.22 1.21
CA TYR A 214 -2.66 -0.27 2.66
C TYR A 214 -3.22 -1.57 3.27
N CYS A 215 -4.46 -1.92 2.92
CA CYS A 215 -5.10 -3.14 3.40
C CYS A 215 -4.42 -4.41 2.89
N PHE A 216 -3.98 -4.42 1.62
CA PHE A 216 -3.25 -5.53 1.05
C PHE A 216 -1.89 -5.73 1.73
N ALA A 217 -1.15 -4.64 1.97
CA ALA A 217 0.14 -4.71 2.67
C ALA A 217 -0.01 -5.24 4.10
N GLY A 218 -1.03 -4.80 4.84
CA GLY A 218 -1.31 -5.29 6.18
C GLY A 218 -1.74 -6.77 6.20
N GLU A 219 -2.62 -7.18 5.29
CA GLU A 219 -3.03 -8.58 5.13
C GLU A 219 -1.84 -9.48 4.76
N PHE A 220 -1.04 -9.05 3.79
CA PHE A 220 0.12 -9.81 3.32
C PHE A 220 1.15 -10.02 4.44
N LEU A 221 1.45 -8.97 5.21
CA LEU A 221 2.34 -9.07 6.37
C LEU A 221 1.78 -10.04 7.44
N THR A 222 0.48 -9.94 7.71
CA THR A 222 -0.21 -10.80 8.68
C THR A 222 -0.17 -12.26 8.26
N ALA A 223 -0.43 -12.54 6.98
CA ALA A 223 -0.37 -13.88 6.41
C ALA A 223 1.06 -14.46 6.47
N LYS A 224 2.06 -13.67 6.07
CA LYS A 224 3.48 -14.06 6.17
C LYS A 224 3.91 -14.30 7.61
N SER A 225 3.50 -13.46 8.55
CA SER A 225 3.76 -13.64 9.98
C SER A 225 3.22 -14.97 10.51
N LYS A 226 2.02 -15.39 10.07
CA LYS A 226 1.44 -16.67 10.47
C LYS A 226 2.26 -17.87 9.96
N SER A 227 2.74 -17.78 8.72
CA SER A 227 3.53 -18.85 8.11
C SER A 227 4.83 -19.18 8.84
N ILE A 228 5.39 -18.24 9.62
CA ILE A 228 6.55 -18.52 10.49
C ILE A 228 6.19 -19.58 11.53
N GLY A 229 5.04 -19.43 12.21
CA GLY A 229 4.59 -20.37 13.22
C GLY A 229 4.32 -21.75 12.63
N ASP A 230 3.70 -21.80 11.45
CA ASP A 230 3.42 -23.03 10.72
C ASP A 230 4.73 -23.75 10.33
N ALA A 231 5.72 -23.03 9.80
CA ALA A 231 7.02 -23.60 9.44
C ALA A 231 7.81 -24.12 10.66
N ILE A 232 7.76 -23.42 11.80
CA ILE A 232 8.38 -23.91 13.05
C ILE A 232 7.65 -25.16 13.54
N TYR A 233 6.32 -25.20 13.45
CA TYR A 233 5.54 -26.37 13.86
C TYR A 233 5.85 -27.61 13.02
N GLU A 234 6.06 -27.44 11.72
CA GLU A 234 6.44 -28.50 10.78
C GLU A 234 7.91 -28.94 10.92
N SER A 235 8.76 -28.16 11.60
CA SER A 235 10.11 -28.61 11.92
C SER A 235 10.04 -29.85 12.83
N LEU A 236 10.99 -30.79 12.72
CA LEU A 236 11.03 -32.00 13.55
C LEU A 236 11.43 -31.72 15.02
N TRP A 237 10.91 -30.64 15.63
CA TRP A 237 11.26 -30.12 16.96
C TRP A 237 11.01 -31.10 18.11
N TYR A 238 10.10 -32.06 17.92
CA TYR A 238 9.80 -33.11 18.89
C TYR A 238 10.89 -34.20 18.99
N ASN A 239 11.80 -34.27 18.02
CA ASN A 239 12.96 -35.15 18.07
C ASN A 239 14.16 -34.52 18.80
N LEU A 240 14.05 -33.26 19.21
CA LEU A 240 15.13 -32.52 19.87
C LEU A 240 15.24 -32.88 21.37
N PRO A 241 16.40 -32.63 22.00
CA PRO A 241 16.56 -32.72 23.44
C PRO A 241 15.54 -31.82 24.17
N PRO A 242 15.05 -32.19 25.37
CA PRO A 242 14.03 -31.44 26.10
C PRO A 242 14.37 -29.97 26.38
N SER A 243 15.66 -29.63 26.52
CA SER A 243 16.12 -28.24 26.67
C SER A 243 15.82 -27.40 25.43
N ASP A 244 15.97 -28.00 24.26
CA ASP A 244 15.98 -27.34 22.98
C ASP A 244 14.56 -27.24 22.42
N SER A 245 13.76 -28.31 22.58
CA SER A 245 12.33 -28.29 22.24
C SER A 245 11.58 -27.19 23.00
N ARG A 246 11.98 -26.88 24.23
CA ARG A 246 11.39 -25.77 25.02
C ARG A 246 11.66 -24.41 24.39
N ILE A 247 12.85 -24.20 23.85
CA ILE A 247 13.22 -22.93 23.19
C ILE A 247 12.38 -22.74 21.92
N VAL A 248 12.25 -23.80 21.12
CA VAL A 248 11.40 -23.78 19.91
C VAL A 248 9.94 -23.54 20.26
N LEU A 249 9.44 -24.14 21.35
CA LEU A 249 8.09 -23.90 21.85
C LEU A 249 7.86 -22.42 22.20
N PHE A 250 8.81 -21.75 22.86
CA PHE A 250 8.71 -20.31 23.13
C PHE A 250 8.66 -19.49 21.83
N MET A 251 9.40 -19.89 20.80
CA MET A 251 9.34 -19.25 19.49
C MET A 251 7.96 -19.40 18.85
N MET A 252 7.38 -20.61 18.88
CA MET A 252 6.01 -20.84 18.39
C MET A 252 4.98 -20.00 19.14
N LEU A 253 5.06 -19.96 20.48
CA LEU A 253 4.18 -19.12 21.31
C LEU A 253 4.30 -17.64 20.93
N ARG A 254 5.51 -17.14 20.65
CA ARG A 254 5.70 -15.76 20.19
C ARG A 254 5.08 -15.51 18.81
N CYS A 255 5.14 -16.49 17.91
CA CYS A 255 4.56 -16.41 16.57
C CYS A 255 3.02 -16.34 16.57
N GLN A 256 2.36 -16.80 17.64
CA GLN A 256 0.90 -16.67 17.77
C GLN A 256 0.45 -15.20 17.80
N LYS A 257 1.29 -14.30 18.32
CA LYS A 257 1.07 -12.85 18.20
C LYS A 257 1.53 -12.40 16.82
N ARG A 258 0.57 -12.23 15.93
CA ARG A 258 0.76 -11.81 14.53
C ARG A 258 1.40 -10.43 14.43
N LEU A 259 2.21 -10.25 13.40
CA LEU A 259 2.74 -8.95 12.99
C LEU A 259 1.72 -8.34 12.02
N THR A 260 1.02 -7.30 12.45
CA THR A 260 -0.06 -6.64 11.71
C THR A 260 0.23 -5.15 11.57
N ILE A 261 -0.41 -4.49 10.60
CA ILE A 261 -0.41 -3.03 10.49
C ILE A 261 -1.80 -2.54 10.85
N THR A 262 -1.88 -1.56 11.74
CA THR A 262 -3.15 -1.06 12.29
C THR A 262 -3.36 0.41 11.95
N ALA A 263 -4.58 0.81 11.63
CA ALA A 263 -4.99 2.20 11.54
C ALA A 263 -5.24 2.74 12.95
N GLY A 264 -4.32 3.57 13.45
CA GLY A 264 -4.44 4.23 14.75
C GLY A 264 -4.54 3.29 15.95
N ARG A 265 -4.11 2.02 15.80
CA ARG A 265 -4.33 0.92 16.76
C ARG A 265 -5.80 0.60 17.08
N PHE A 266 -6.73 1.09 16.27
CA PHE A 266 -8.16 0.81 16.41
C PHE A 266 -8.63 -0.29 15.48
N ILE A 267 -8.11 -0.31 14.24
CA ILE A 267 -8.58 -1.18 13.18
C ILE A 267 -7.38 -1.86 12.53
N ASP A 268 -7.40 -3.18 12.42
CA ASP A 268 -6.41 -3.93 11.65
C ASP A 268 -6.60 -3.67 10.15
N LEU A 269 -5.51 -3.34 9.44
CA LEU A 269 -5.54 -3.17 7.99
C LEU A 269 -5.56 -4.54 7.31
N THR A 270 -6.77 -5.05 7.10
CA THR A 270 -7.04 -6.34 6.43
C THR A 270 -7.87 -6.15 5.17
N LEU A 271 -7.96 -7.18 4.34
CA LEU A 271 -8.87 -7.16 3.18
C LEU A 271 -10.36 -7.10 3.62
N GLU A 272 -10.67 -7.63 4.80
CA GLU A 272 -11.97 -7.46 5.43
C GLU A 272 -12.23 -5.98 5.79
N GLY A 273 -11.21 -5.30 6.36
CA GLY A 273 -11.24 -3.87 6.63
C GLY A 273 -11.48 -3.03 5.37
N PHE A 274 -10.81 -3.35 4.26
CA PHE A 274 -11.07 -2.73 2.96
C PHE A 274 -12.54 -2.85 2.53
N THR A 275 -13.11 -4.06 2.64
CA THR A 275 -14.51 -4.31 2.29
C THR A 275 -15.46 -3.50 3.18
N SER A 276 -15.14 -3.38 4.47
CA SER A 276 -15.91 -2.56 5.42
C SER A 276 -15.88 -1.08 5.04
N ILE A 277 -14.70 -0.54 4.70
CA ILE A 277 -14.53 0.86 4.25
C ILE A 277 -15.35 1.11 2.98
N MET A 278 -15.26 0.22 1.98
CA MET A 278 -16.03 0.36 0.74
C MET A 278 -17.54 0.34 0.99
N LYS A 279 -18.03 -0.57 1.84
CA LYS A 279 -19.45 -0.62 2.23
C LYS A 279 -19.89 0.65 2.93
N ALA A 280 -19.08 1.16 3.84
CA ALA A 280 -19.36 2.42 4.53
C ALA A 280 -19.45 3.59 3.53
N SER A 281 -18.48 3.71 2.62
CA SER A 281 -18.49 4.76 1.60
C SER A 281 -19.73 4.71 0.71
N VAL A 282 -20.10 3.55 0.19
CA VAL A 282 -21.31 3.39 -0.65
C VAL A 282 -22.59 3.68 0.15
N SER A 283 -22.64 3.29 1.42
CA SER A 283 -23.78 3.62 2.30
C SER A 283 -23.93 5.13 2.47
N TYR A 284 -22.83 5.87 2.70
CA TYR A 284 -22.87 7.33 2.80
C TYR A 284 -23.26 8.00 1.48
N VAL A 285 -22.76 7.49 0.34
CA VAL A 285 -23.20 7.96 -0.99
C VAL A 285 -24.71 7.81 -1.15
N SER A 286 -25.27 6.67 -0.74
CA SER A 286 -26.71 6.39 -0.83
C SER A 286 -27.52 7.36 0.03
N VAL A 287 -27.04 7.69 1.23
CA VAL A 287 -27.66 8.68 2.12
C VAL A 287 -27.62 10.08 1.50
N LEU A 288 -26.46 10.51 0.96
CA LEU A 288 -26.33 11.80 0.28
C LEU A 288 -27.28 11.90 -0.92
N ASN A 289 -27.39 10.83 -1.71
CA ASN A 289 -28.31 10.76 -2.84
C ASN A 289 -29.79 10.77 -2.45
N ALA A 290 -30.15 10.21 -1.29
CA ALA A 290 -31.53 10.24 -0.82
C ALA A 290 -31.95 11.59 -0.21
N MET A 291 -30.99 12.41 0.23
CA MET A 291 -31.25 13.75 0.78
C MET A 291 -31.25 14.86 -0.28
N TYR A 292 -30.63 14.61 -1.44
CA TYR A 292 -30.62 15.50 -2.60
C TYR A 292 -31.92 15.37 -3.40
#